data_AF-A0A658NYU9-F1
#
_entry.id   AF-A0A658NYU9-F1
#
_cell.length_a   1.000
_cell.length_b   1.000
_cell.length_c   1.000
_cell.angle_alpha   90.00
_cell.angle_beta   90.00
_cell.angle_gamma   90.00
#
_symmetry.space_group_name_H-M   'P 1'
#
loop_
_entity.id
_entity.type
_entity.pdbx_description
1 polymer ?
#
loop_
_entity_poly.entity_id
_entity_poly.type
_entity_poly.pdbx_seq_one_letter_code
_entity_poly.pdbx_strand_id
1 'polypeptide(L)'
;TLERWYYAYRAGGLEALVPRPRSDRGRAQALAPELRQLLLDVRRENRAASVPLILRTLITDGRLDRNAVSTATVRRLYAEHGLDRVAM
;
A
#
# COMPACT_ATOMS: atom_id res chain seq x y z
N THR A 1 -8.30 -25.13 5.52
CA THR A 1 -8.58 -26.55 5.82
C THR A 1 -7.38 -27.20 6.46
N LEU A 2 -7.61 -28.17 7.36
CA LEU A 2 -6.58 -28.93 8.10
C LEU A 2 -5.54 -29.57 7.17
N GLU A 3 -5.98 -30.01 6.01
CA GLU A 3 -5.15 -30.61 4.95
C GLU A 3 -3.99 -29.70 4.50
N ARG A 4 -4.23 -28.39 4.38
CA ARG A 4 -3.18 -27.42 4.00
C ARG A 4 -2.06 -27.37 5.04
N TRP A 5 -2.39 -27.49 6.32
CA TRP A 5 -1.41 -27.51 7.41
C TRP A 5 -0.62 -28.81 7.40
N TYR A 6 -1.30 -29.95 7.18
CA TYR A 6 -0.66 -31.26 7.09
C TYR A 6 0.38 -31.30 5.94
N TYR A 7 0.02 -30.85 4.74
CA TYR A 7 0.96 -30.82 3.62
C TYR A 7 2.06 -29.78 3.78
N ALA A 8 1.77 -28.61 4.37
CA ALA A 8 2.80 -27.60 4.66
C ALA A 8 3.84 -28.14 5.65
N TYR A 9 3.39 -28.78 6.74
CA TYR A 9 4.28 -29.41 7.71
C TYR A 9 5.11 -30.54 7.08
N ARG A 10 4.49 -31.39 6.25
CA ARG A 10 5.21 -32.49 5.58
C ARG A 10 6.24 -31.98 4.55
N ALA A 11 6.08 -30.76 4.03
CA ALA A 11 6.97 -30.16 3.04
C ALA A 11 8.14 -29.36 3.65
N GLY A 12 8.01 -28.81 4.86
CA GLY A 12 9.07 -27.98 5.45
C GLY A 12 9.05 -27.87 6.97
N GLY A 13 8.51 -28.88 7.65
CA GLY A 13 8.50 -28.97 9.10
C GLY A 13 7.76 -27.80 9.77
N LEU A 14 8.18 -27.47 10.99
CA LEU A 14 7.55 -26.42 11.78
C LEU A 14 7.67 -25.02 11.12
N GLU A 15 8.78 -24.76 10.42
CA GLU A 15 9.03 -23.49 9.74
C GLU A 15 8.04 -23.23 8.59
N ALA A 16 7.58 -24.28 7.90
CA ALA A 16 6.58 -24.16 6.84
C ALA A 16 5.15 -23.85 7.36
N LEU A 17 4.91 -24.01 8.66
CA LEU A 17 3.66 -23.58 9.30
C LEU A 17 3.68 -22.09 9.68
N VAL A 18 4.85 -21.44 9.67
CA VAL A 18 4.95 -20.00 9.89
C VAL A 18 4.24 -19.28 8.74
N PRO A 19 3.29 -18.36 9.03
CA PRO A 19 2.61 -17.60 7.99
C PRO A 19 3.61 -16.80 7.16
N ARG A 20 3.91 -17.27 5.95
CA ARG A 20 4.69 -16.48 4.99
C ARG A 20 3.86 -15.29 4.51
N PRO A 21 4.47 -14.12 4.30
CA PRO A 21 3.78 -13.01 3.66
C PRO A 21 3.21 -13.48 2.31
N ARG A 22 1.92 -13.22 2.08
CA ARG A 22 1.20 -13.71 0.90
C ARG A 22 1.85 -13.18 -0.39
N SER A 23 2.00 -14.06 -1.38
CA SER A 23 2.55 -13.73 -2.71
C SER A 23 1.69 -12.73 -3.50
N ASP A 24 0.43 -12.52 -3.11
CA ASP A 24 -0.44 -11.46 -3.67
C ASP A 24 -0.15 -10.05 -3.11
N ARG A 25 0.79 -9.90 -2.16
CA ARG A 25 1.42 -8.60 -1.87
C ARG A 25 2.15 -8.13 -3.13
N GLY A 26 1.45 -7.37 -3.97
CA GLY A 26 2.02 -6.74 -5.17
C GLY A 26 1.18 -6.82 -6.42
N ARG A 27 0.09 -7.60 -6.48
CA ARG A 27 -0.73 -7.67 -7.72
C ARG A 27 -1.54 -6.39 -8.03
N ALA A 28 -1.57 -5.42 -7.11
CA ALA A 28 -2.07 -4.07 -7.37
C ALA A 28 -0.94 -3.06 -7.67
N GLN A 29 0.27 -3.53 -7.97
CA GLN A 29 1.43 -2.69 -8.24
C GLN A 29 1.58 -2.45 -9.74
N ALA A 30 0.69 -1.60 -10.26
CA ALA A 30 1.03 -0.75 -11.38
C ALA A 30 0.46 0.64 -11.10
N LEU A 31 0.78 1.18 -9.92
CA LEU A 31 0.72 2.64 -9.78
C LEU A 31 1.77 3.18 -10.75
N ALA A 32 1.33 3.89 -11.77
CA ALA A 32 2.22 4.49 -12.76
C ALA A 32 3.35 5.26 -12.03
N PRO A 33 4.62 5.14 -12.46
CA PRO A 33 5.75 5.78 -11.80
C PRO A 33 5.51 7.28 -11.54
N GLU A 34 4.84 7.94 -12.47
CA GLU A 34 4.49 9.36 -12.43
C GLU A 34 3.50 9.65 -11.30
N LEU A 35 2.47 8.79 -11.16
CA LEU A 35 1.50 8.90 -10.08
C LEU A 35 2.15 8.63 -8.71
N ARG A 36 3.09 7.68 -8.66
CA ARG A 36 3.85 7.40 -7.43
C ARG A 36 4.61 8.64 -7.00
N GLN A 37 5.38 9.21 -7.91
CA GLN A 37 6.19 10.38 -7.64
C GLN A 37 5.33 11.57 -7.20
N LEU A 38 4.23 11.83 -7.91
CA LEU A 38 3.25 12.86 -7.56
C LEU A 38 2.75 12.70 -6.12
N LEU A 39 2.33 11.49 -5.72
CA LEU A 39 1.83 11.26 -4.36
C LEU A 39 2.90 11.48 -3.29
N LEU A 40 4.15 11.10 -3.56
CA LEU A 40 5.27 11.29 -2.63
C LEU A 40 5.59 12.78 -2.48
N ASP A 41 5.58 13.55 -3.56
CA ASP A 41 5.90 14.98 -3.53
C ASP A 41 4.83 15.77 -2.79
N VAL A 42 3.55 15.54 -3.11
CA VAL A 42 2.42 16.16 -2.40
C VAL A 42 2.48 15.86 -0.90
N ARG A 43 2.90 14.65 -0.54
CA ARG A 43 3.05 14.24 0.86
C ARG A 43 4.18 14.97 1.57
N ARG A 44 5.33 15.15 0.91
CA ARG A 44 6.47 15.88 1.47
C ARG A 44 6.12 17.34 1.75
N GLU A 45 5.35 17.95 0.85
CA GLU A 45 4.82 19.32 0.99
C GLU A 45 3.76 19.41 2.09
N ASN A 46 2.90 18.39 2.23
CA ASN A 46 1.74 18.39 3.13
C ASN A 46 1.81 17.28 4.19
N ARG A 47 2.81 17.33 5.08
CA ARG A 47 3.09 16.27 6.06
C ARG A 47 1.93 15.98 7.03
N ALA A 48 1.14 17.01 7.35
CA ALA A 48 0.00 16.90 8.27
C ALA A 48 -1.31 16.49 7.58
N ALA A 49 -1.39 16.57 6.24
CA ALA A 49 -2.59 16.23 5.51
C ALA A 49 -2.93 14.74 5.63
N SER A 50 -4.22 14.40 5.62
CA SER A 50 -4.65 13.01 5.63
C SER A 50 -4.64 12.44 4.21
N VAL A 51 -4.48 11.12 4.06
CA VAL A 51 -4.57 10.45 2.74
C VAL A 51 -5.90 10.74 2.03
N PRO A 52 -7.07 10.68 2.70
CA PRO A 52 -8.33 11.06 2.05
C PRO A 52 -8.35 12.52 1.57
N LEU A 53 -7.75 13.44 2.33
CA LEU A 53 -7.66 14.85 1.94
C LEU A 53 -6.78 15.01 0.68
N ILE A 54 -5.58 14.44 0.68
CA ILE A 54 -4.65 14.47 -0.46
C ILE A 54 -5.34 13.92 -1.72
N LEU A 55 -5.98 12.75 -1.63
CA LEU A 55 -6.67 12.15 -2.76
C LEU A 55 -7.84 13.00 -3.25
N ARG A 56 -8.65 13.54 -2.33
CA ARG A 56 -9.76 14.44 -2.69
C ARG A 56 -9.24 15.67 -3.44
N THR A 57 -8.20 16.32 -2.94
CA THR A 57 -7.59 17.49 -3.59
C THR A 57 -7.10 17.14 -4.99
N LEU A 58 -6.34 16.05 -5.15
CA LEU A 58 -5.84 15.64 -6.47
C LEU A 58 -6.94 15.29 -7.47
N ILE A 59 -8.05 14.71 -7.01
CA ILE A 59 -9.23 14.45 -7.85
C ILE A 59 -9.92 15.75 -8.25
N THR A 60 -10.11 16.67 -7.30
CA THR A 60 -10.73 17.97 -7.56
C THR A 60 -9.89 18.83 -8.52
N ASP A 61 -8.57 18.72 -8.44
CA ASP A 61 -7.63 19.41 -9.34
C ASP A 61 -7.50 18.73 -10.72
N GLY A 62 -8.20 17.60 -10.95
CA GLY A 62 -8.12 16.84 -12.19
C GLY A 62 -6.78 16.11 -12.41
N ARG A 63 -5.95 16.01 -11.37
CA ARG A 63 -4.61 15.36 -11.41
C ARG A 63 -4.67 13.85 -11.13
N LEU A 64 -5.83 13.36 -10.69
CA LEU A 64 -6.08 11.95 -10.38
C LEU A 64 -7.51 11.56 -10.74
N ASP A 65 -7.70 10.39 -11.37
CA ASP A 65 -9.02 9.78 -11.48
C ASP A 65 -9.48 9.25 -10.10
N ARG A 66 -10.78 9.39 -9.81
CA ARG A 66 -11.41 8.91 -8.57
C ARG A 66 -11.11 7.44 -8.26
N ASN A 67 -10.93 6.61 -9.28
CA ASN A 67 -10.70 5.17 -9.13
C ASN A 67 -9.26 4.75 -9.43
N ALA A 68 -8.34 5.69 -9.64
CA ALA A 68 -6.94 5.39 -9.96
C ALA A 68 -6.21 4.65 -8.83
N VAL A 69 -6.52 4.96 -7.56
CA VAL A 69 -5.82 4.37 -6.42
C VAL A 69 -6.68 4.35 -5.15
N SER A 70 -6.58 3.26 -4.39
CA SER A 70 -7.25 3.15 -3.09
C SER A 70 -6.49 3.86 -1.97
N THR A 71 -7.19 4.34 -0.95
CA THR A 71 -6.56 4.91 0.26
C THR A 71 -5.60 3.94 0.94
N ALA A 72 -5.88 2.63 0.92
CA ALA A 72 -5.01 1.60 1.48
C ALA A 72 -3.69 1.48 0.71
N THR A 73 -3.74 1.56 -0.62
CA THR A 73 -2.54 1.56 -1.48
C THR A 73 -1.66 2.77 -1.18
N VAL A 74 -2.25 3.97 -1.08
CA VAL A 74 -1.49 5.19 -0.77
C VAL A 74 -0.87 5.15 0.63
N ARG A 75 -1.61 4.66 1.64
CA ARG A 75 -1.06 4.49 2.99
C ARG A 75 0.15 3.55 3.01
N ARG A 76 0.08 2.43 2.28
CA ARG A 76 1.21 1.50 2.15
C ARG A 76 2.40 2.17 1.45
N LEU A 77 2.16 2.88 0.35
CA LEU A 77 3.20 3.65 -0.34
C LEU A 77 3.90 4.63 0.63
N TYR A 78 3.15 5.38 1.42
CA TYR A 78 3.74 6.32 2.36
C TYR A 78 4.54 5.63 3.47
N ALA A 79 4.02 4.53 4.03
CA ALA A 79 4.75 3.75 5.04
C ALA A 79 6.06 3.15 4.47
N GLU A 80 6.04 2.62 3.24
CA GLU A 80 7.23 2.11 2.55
C GLU A 80 8.32 3.18 2.34
N HIS A 81 7.91 4.44 2.23
CA HIS A 81 8.81 5.59 2.05
C HIS A 81 9.05 6.41 3.34
N GLY A 82 8.57 5.94 4.51
CA GLY A 82 8.74 6.65 5.79
C GLY A 82 8.00 8.00 5.87
N LEU A 83 6.95 8.17 5.09
CA LEU A 83 6.15 9.41 4.99
C LEU A 83 4.84 9.32 5.78
N ASP A 84 4.88 8.72 6.96
CA ASP A 84 3.73 8.64 7.87
C ASP A 84 3.22 10.04 8.29
N ARG A 85 1.97 10.09 8.76
CA ARG A 85 1.32 11.37 9.08
C ARG A 85 1.87 11.89 10.37
N VAL A 86 2.46 13.08 10.31
CA VAL A 86 2.85 13.83 11.50
C VAL A 86 1.62 14.64 11.94
N ALA A 87 1.11 14.38 13.14
CA ALA A 87 0.13 15.26 13.75
C ALA A 87 0.83 16.59 14.10
N MET A 88 0.19 17.72 13.80
CA MET A 88 0.62 19.01 14.34
C MET A 88 0.11 19.17 15.77
#